data_AF-A0A954EKB8-F1
#
_entry.id   AF-A0A954EKB8-F1
#
_cell.length_a   1.000
_cell.length_b   1.000
_cell.length_c   1.000
_cell.angle_alpha   90.00
_cell.angle_beta   90.00
_cell.angle_gamma   90.00
#
_symmetry.space_group_name_H-M   'P 1'
#
loop_
_entity.id
_entity.type
_entity.pdbx_description
1 polymer ?
#
loop_
_entity_poly.entity_id
_entity_poly.type
_entity_poly.pdbx_seq_one_letter_code
_entity_poly.pdbx_strand_id
1 'polypeptide(L)'
;MMYVLHWGSSLQTRSLVAWLCLFVAFFVSGCTRQEYVVEMEIREDGTANRNVVVTLDSEGKGISKEERALIAGLYAGGKNESDDKSIDVTASFMGDLPSDVGGSGRVVRYETSLGSLVQYRERFRSTHDFESLIAERLDAVDELCAFLADWAKSEASDEQAGNDVHDFLAERVRADLRNLALYVLFAQARGTGDQEFLNSEEFPIRLIQFLSEHGYLTDEFFPQLNRGGVNESSDGIRLISDLLNLKYQQVHGRSLKDDVSVLKSPQETEASLRRFAAKTPNVAKLADGDPLEGMGKLMMRTIGQPMNAHDELTVFIKSKPKPFETNGEWDEKSGEVSWERLLEIPGEPVMNVLPVFCFASWSFPNEEEQTRQFGRVVLQGEQLGEYVMWWNSLTVDESVDWKLFLLSLKPDDDLIMRVKQFQFETTDSSESVRQSLQQQVHSIFDHALSNAE
;
A
#
# COMPACT_ATOMS: atom_id res chain seq x y z
N MET A 1 -32.37 21.32 24.62
CA MET A 1 -33.22 20.23 24.11
C MET A 1 -32.87 20.02 22.64
N MET A 2 -31.73 19.37 22.40
CA MET A 2 -31.21 19.05 21.07
C MET A 2 -31.75 17.68 20.67
N TYR A 3 -32.52 17.61 19.59
CA TYR A 3 -32.87 16.35 18.96
C TYR A 3 -31.63 15.86 18.20
N VAL A 4 -30.92 14.90 18.80
CA VAL A 4 -29.96 14.07 18.07
C VAL A 4 -30.79 13.06 17.29
N LEU A 5 -30.93 13.27 15.98
CA LEU A 5 -31.49 12.29 15.07
C LEU A 5 -30.49 11.13 14.97
N HIS A 6 -30.83 9.99 15.59
CA HIS A 6 -30.19 8.71 15.30
C HIS A 6 -30.57 8.29 13.88
N TRP A 7 -29.71 8.57 12.92
CA TRP A 7 -29.70 7.88 11.63
C TRP A 7 -29.22 6.45 11.88
N GLY A 8 -30.05 5.46 11.52
CA GLY A 8 -29.72 4.05 11.65
C GLY A 8 -28.57 3.69 10.70
N SER A 9 -27.38 3.49 11.27
CA SER A 9 -26.16 3.05 10.60
C SER A 9 -26.17 1.54 10.35
N SER A 10 -27.14 1.03 9.58
CA SER A 10 -27.11 -0.38 9.15
C SER A 10 -27.61 -0.54 7.71
N LEU A 11 -26.75 -1.16 6.89
CA LEU A 11 -26.95 -1.62 5.49
C LEU A 11 -27.19 -0.60 4.35
N GLN A 12 -27.57 0.66 4.58
CA GLN A 12 -28.12 1.51 3.50
C GLN A 12 -27.11 2.30 2.66
N THR A 13 -25.97 2.75 3.20
CA THR A 13 -24.89 3.43 2.46
C THR A 13 -23.87 2.48 1.84
N ARG A 14 -23.79 1.25 2.36
CA ARG A 14 -22.92 0.18 1.85
C ARG A 14 -23.31 -0.27 0.43
N SER A 15 -24.57 -0.08 0.05
CA SER A 15 -25.13 -0.49 -1.25
C SER A 15 -24.47 0.27 -2.42
N LEU A 16 -24.42 1.61 -2.39
CA LEU A 16 -24.12 2.40 -3.60
C LEU A 16 -22.72 2.19 -4.18
N VAL A 17 -21.71 2.24 -3.33
CA VAL A 17 -20.31 2.05 -3.74
C VAL A 17 -19.95 0.58 -3.85
N ALA A 18 -20.58 -0.29 -3.05
CA ALA A 18 -20.53 -1.71 -3.36
C ALA A 18 -21.02 -1.96 -4.79
N TRP A 19 -22.03 -1.25 -5.31
CA TRP A 19 -22.56 -1.42 -6.69
C TRP A 19 -21.68 -0.80 -7.78
N LEU A 20 -21.14 0.41 -7.57
CA LEU A 20 -20.19 1.04 -8.50
C LEU A 20 -18.86 0.26 -8.56
N CYS A 21 -18.42 -0.32 -7.44
CA CYS A 21 -17.30 -1.26 -7.36
C CYS A 21 -17.68 -2.70 -7.78
N LEU A 22 -18.95 -3.13 -7.65
CA LEU A 22 -19.42 -4.45 -8.11
C LEU A 22 -19.43 -4.52 -9.64
N PHE A 23 -19.75 -3.41 -10.32
CA PHE A 23 -19.68 -3.35 -11.77
C PHE A 23 -18.24 -3.54 -12.29
N VAL A 24 -17.27 -3.06 -11.52
CA VAL A 24 -15.83 -3.29 -11.71
C VAL A 24 -15.45 -4.73 -11.34
N ALA A 25 -16.07 -5.30 -10.30
CA ALA A 25 -15.82 -6.66 -9.82
C ALA A 25 -16.47 -7.77 -10.67
N PHE A 26 -17.56 -7.50 -11.40
CA PHE A 26 -18.28 -8.50 -12.21
C PHE A 26 -17.48 -8.98 -13.43
N PHE A 27 -16.45 -8.25 -13.86
CA PHE A 27 -15.53 -8.68 -14.92
C PHE A 27 -14.40 -9.61 -14.44
N VAL A 28 -14.37 -10.00 -13.15
CA VAL A 28 -13.23 -10.70 -12.54
C VAL A 28 -13.66 -12.03 -11.90
N SER A 29 -14.39 -12.87 -12.64
CA SER A 29 -14.57 -14.28 -12.24
C SER A 29 -13.34 -15.09 -12.69
N GLY A 30 -12.35 -15.24 -11.81
CA GLY A 30 -11.23 -16.18 -12.06
C GLY A 30 -9.85 -15.80 -11.53
N CYS A 31 -9.68 -14.74 -10.73
CA CYS A 31 -8.37 -14.42 -10.17
C CYS A 31 -7.89 -15.52 -9.22
N THR A 32 -6.76 -16.12 -9.55
CA THR A 32 -6.05 -17.05 -8.69
C THR A 32 -5.34 -16.26 -7.60
N ARG A 33 -5.67 -16.56 -6.35
CA ARG A 33 -5.07 -15.94 -5.17
C ARG A 33 -3.91 -16.79 -4.66
N GLN A 34 -2.75 -16.16 -4.51
CA GLN A 34 -1.61 -16.75 -3.82
C GLN A 34 -1.55 -16.22 -2.39
N GLU A 35 -1.19 -17.10 -1.46
CA GLU A 35 -0.89 -16.76 -0.07
C GLU A 35 0.62 -16.93 0.14
N TYR A 36 1.27 -15.88 0.62
CA TYR A 36 2.68 -15.87 0.97
C TYR A 36 2.81 -15.83 2.49
N VAL A 37 3.47 -16.82 3.07
CA VAL A 37 3.82 -16.86 4.49
C VAL A 37 5.33 -16.77 4.62
N VAL A 38 5.80 -15.64 5.16
CA VAL A 38 7.21 -15.39 5.46
C VAL A 38 7.41 -15.58 6.95
N GLU A 39 8.10 -16.65 7.34
CA GLU A 39 8.53 -16.85 8.72
C GLU A 39 10.00 -16.52 8.87
N MET A 40 10.35 -15.82 9.94
CA MET A 40 11.74 -15.44 10.19
C MET A 40 12.11 -15.58 11.66
N GLU A 41 13.34 -15.98 11.94
CA GLU A 41 13.97 -15.81 13.25
C GLU A 41 15.12 -14.82 13.09
N ILE A 42 15.03 -13.67 13.76
CA ILE A 42 16.11 -12.68 13.79
C ILE A 42 16.93 -12.86 15.07
N ARG A 43 18.23 -13.09 14.89
CA ARG A 43 19.19 -13.25 15.96
C ARG A 43 19.84 -11.91 16.34
N GLU A 44 20.39 -11.86 17.55
CA GLU A 44 21.12 -10.71 18.07
C GLU A 44 22.32 -10.32 17.20
N ASP A 45 22.95 -11.27 16.51
CA ASP A 45 24.07 -11.02 15.59
C ASP A 45 23.63 -10.41 14.24
N GLY A 46 22.32 -10.20 14.04
CA GLY A 46 21.75 -9.67 12.81
C GLY A 46 21.52 -10.72 11.72
N THR A 47 21.76 -12.00 12.02
CA THR A 47 21.41 -13.11 11.12
C THR A 47 19.90 -13.33 11.12
N ALA A 48 19.31 -13.45 9.93
CA ALA A 48 17.92 -13.78 9.71
C ALA A 48 17.80 -15.20 9.14
N ASN A 49 17.22 -16.13 9.90
CA ASN A 49 16.79 -17.43 9.35
C ASN A 49 15.40 -17.25 8.77
N ARG A 50 15.27 -17.27 7.45
CA ARG A 50 14.03 -16.98 6.73
C ARG A 50 13.50 -18.25 6.08
N ASN A 51 12.23 -18.52 6.29
CA ASN A 51 11.42 -19.51 5.60
C ASN A 51 10.33 -18.79 4.82
N VAL A 52 10.08 -19.20 3.57
CA VAL A 52 8.97 -18.71 2.77
C VAL A 52 8.16 -19.87 2.25
N VAL A 53 6.88 -19.85 2.60
CA VAL A 53 5.86 -20.76 2.11
C VAL A 53 4.94 -19.99 1.17
N VAL A 54 4.77 -20.48 -0.05
CA VAL A 54 3.79 -19.94 -1.01
C VAL A 54 2.74 -21.00 -1.26
N THR A 55 1.47 -20.69 -1.07
CA THR A 55 0.32 -21.60 -1.26
C THR A 55 -0.72 -20.99 -2.20
N LEU A 56 -1.44 -21.86 -2.92
CA LEU A 56 -2.57 -21.48 -3.76
C LEU A 56 -3.89 -21.79 -3.04
N ASP A 57 -4.76 -20.78 -2.94
CA ASP A 57 -6.04 -20.86 -2.20
C ASP A 57 -7.14 -21.65 -2.97
N SER A 58 -7.01 -21.87 -4.29
CA SER A 58 -8.06 -22.55 -5.08
C SER A 58 -7.56 -23.24 -6.37
N GLU A 59 -8.47 -23.86 -7.16
CA GLU A 59 -8.26 -24.65 -8.41
C GLU A 59 -7.57 -23.89 -9.58
N GLY A 60 -6.78 -22.86 -9.26
CA GLY A 60 -6.00 -22.06 -10.18
C GLY A 60 -4.86 -22.79 -10.87
N LYS A 61 -4.27 -22.11 -11.85
CA LYS A 61 -3.00 -22.52 -12.45
C LYS A 61 -1.93 -22.53 -11.35
N GLY A 62 -1.18 -23.63 -11.25
CA GLY A 62 -0.06 -23.77 -10.32
C GLY A 62 0.92 -22.59 -10.41
N ILE A 63 1.72 -22.36 -9.35
CA ILE A 63 2.74 -21.30 -9.32
C ILE A 63 3.59 -21.38 -10.60
N SER A 64 3.92 -20.28 -11.25
CA SER A 64 4.62 -20.36 -12.54
C SER A 64 5.98 -21.07 -12.39
N LYS A 65 6.46 -21.73 -13.46
CA LYS A 65 7.78 -22.40 -13.40
C LYS A 65 8.90 -21.38 -13.22
N GLU A 66 8.73 -20.20 -13.78
CA GLU A 66 9.62 -19.06 -13.71
C GLU A 66 9.71 -18.52 -12.28
N GLU A 67 8.58 -18.33 -11.61
CA GLU A 67 8.53 -17.88 -10.21
C GLU A 67 9.12 -18.94 -9.26
N ARG A 68 8.78 -20.22 -9.47
CA ARG A 68 9.41 -21.33 -8.74
C ARG A 68 10.93 -21.33 -8.88
N ALA A 69 11.44 -21.22 -10.10
CA ALA A 69 12.87 -21.20 -10.36
C ALA A 69 13.55 -19.95 -9.78
N LEU A 70 12.88 -18.80 -9.82
CA LEU A 70 13.35 -17.56 -9.23
C LEU A 70 13.50 -17.69 -7.71
N ILE A 71 12.44 -18.08 -7.01
CA ILE A 71 12.45 -18.24 -5.54
C ILE A 71 13.46 -19.31 -5.13
N ALA A 72 13.47 -20.47 -5.79
CA ALA A 72 14.44 -21.53 -5.53
C ALA A 72 15.90 -21.05 -5.69
N GLY A 73 16.16 -20.20 -6.70
CA GLY A 73 17.49 -19.65 -6.97
C GLY A 73 17.98 -18.69 -5.88
N LEU A 74 17.07 -17.92 -5.27
CA LEU A 74 17.38 -17.00 -4.17
C LEU A 74 17.80 -17.73 -2.88
N TYR A 75 17.42 -19.00 -2.74
CA TYR A 75 17.66 -19.84 -1.56
C TYR A 75 18.70 -20.94 -1.80
N ALA A 76 19.62 -20.74 -2.76
CA ALA A 76 20.66 -21.71 -3.09
C ALA A 76 21.52 -22.05 -1.85
N GLY A 77 21.54 -23.33 -1.46
CA GLY A 77 22.23 -23.83 -0.26
C GLY A 77 21.34 -24.07 0.95
N GLY A 78 20.05 -23.73 0.85
CA GLY A 78 19.02 -23.98 1.86
C GLY A 78 18.21 -25.26 1.63
N LYS A 79 17.16 -25.43 2.45
CA LYS A 79 16.11 -26.44 2.22
C LYS A 79 15.19 -25.91 1.12
N ASN A 80 14.82 -26.77 0.18
CA ASN A 80 13.88 -26.45 -0.88
C ASN A 80 12.96 -27.65 -1.10
N GLU A 81 11.72 -27.51 -0.67
CA GLU A 81 10.62 -28.43 -0.96
C GLU A 81 9.61 -27.68 -1.81
N SER A 82 9.31 -28.20 -2.99
CA SER A 82 8.33 -27.57 -3.87
C SER A 82 7.52 -28.66 -4.56
N ASP A 83 6.22 -28.43 -4.68
CA ASP A 83 5.33 -29.20 -5.53
C ASP A 83 4.60 -28.28 -6.52
N ASP A 84 3.59 -28.82 -7.20
CA ASP A 84 2.84 -28.06 -8.20
C ASP A 84 2.01 -26.91 -7.59
N LYS A 85 1.72 -26.96 -6.28
CA LYS A 85 0.82 -26.04 -5.56
C LYS A 85 1.49 -25.22 -4.47
N SER A 86 2.71 -25.57 -4.08
CA SER A 86 3.41 -24.94 -2.97
C SER A 86 4.91 -24.88 -3.17
N ILE A 87 5.52 -23.85 -2.56
CA ILE A 87 6.96 -23.68 -2.41
C ILE A 87 7.22 -23.50 -0.93
N ASP A 88 8.20 -24.23 -0.38
CA ASP A 88 8.71 -24.11 0.99
C ASP A 88 10.25 -24.05 0.90
N VAL A 89 10.80 -22.85 1.10
CA VAL A 89 12.24 -22.58 1.00
C VAL A 89 12.76 -21.94 2.27
N THR A 90 13.90 -22.43 2.78
CA THR A 90 14.51 -21.92 4.01
C THR A 90 16.01 -21.66 3.83
N ALA A 91 16.48 -20.47 4.20
CA ALA A 91 17.90 -20.11 4.20
C ALA A 91 18.22 -19.04 5.25
N SER A 92 19.51 -18.81 5.51
CA SER A 92 19.99 -17.77 6.42
C SER A 92 20.62 -16.61 5.66
N PHE A 93 20.28 -15.39 6.06
CA PHE A 93 20.73 -14.16 5.41
C PHE A 93 21.33 -13.19 6.45
N MET A 94 22.25 -12.35 6.00
CA MET A 94 22.84 -11.28 6.80
C MET A 94 22.93 -10.02 5.94
N GLY A 95 22.37 -8.91 6.42
CA GLY A 95 22.24 -7.71 5.60
C GLY A 95 21.01 -7.77 4.69
N ASP A 96 21.22 -7.84 3.39
CA ASP A 96 20.15 -7.79 2.39
C ASP A 96 19.33 -9.10 2.38
N LEU A 97 18.01 -8.98 2.33
CA LEU A 97 17.07 -10.09 2.23
C LEU A 97 16.71 -10.36 0.76
N PRO A 98 16.36 -11.61 0.40
CA PRO A 98 15.98 -11.96 -0.97
C PRO A 98 14.70 -11.24 -1.40
N SER A 99 14.60 -10.90 -2.69
CA SER A 99 13.37 -10.35 -3.29
C SER A 99 12.44 -11.48 -3.75
N ASP A 100 12.08 -12.39 -2.84
CA ASP A 100 11.28 -13.60 -3.08
C ASP A 100 9.79 -13.33 -3.31
N VAL A 101 9.20 -12.41 -2.53
CA VAL A 101 7.82 -11.92 -2.69
C VAL A 101 7.82 -10.60 -3.50
N GLY A 102 8.98 -10.20 -4.03
CA GLY A 102 9.18 -8.92 -4.71
C GLY A 102 9.44 -7.76 -3.75
N GLY A 103 10.21 -6.76 -4.20
CA GLY A 103 10.55 -5.59 -3.40
C GLY A 103 11.98 -5.63 -2.87
N SER A 104 12.21 -5.20 -1.64
CA SER A 104 13.56 -5.14 -1.05
C SER A 104 13.50 -5.16 0.47
N GLY A 105 14.27 -6.04 1.10
CA GLY A 105 14.37 -6.15 2.55
C GLY A 105 15.80 -6.09 3.07
N ARG A 106 15.95 -5.73 4.34
CA ARG A 106 17.23 -5.69 5.04
C ARG A 106 17.08 -5.93 6.53
N VAL A 107 18.01 -6.71 7.09
CA VAL A 107 18.31 -6.74 8.53
C VAL A 107 19.65 -6.05 8.75
N VAL A 108 19.67 -5.00 9.57
CA VAL A 108 20.89 -4.26 9.90
C VAL A 108 21.15 -4.38 11.39
N ARG A 109 22.42 -4.62 11.73
CA ARG A 109 22.90 -4.58 13.11
C ARG A 109 23.88 -3.42 13.28
N TYR A 110 23.66 -2.65 14.35
CA TYR A 110 24.58 -1.65 14.86
C TYR A 110 25.04 -2.06 16.25
N GLU A 111 26.29 -1.77 16.61
CA GLU A 111 26.88 -2.23 17.86
C GLU A 111 27.70 -1.15 18.54
N THR A 112 27.73 -1.21 19.87
CA THR A 112 28.55 -0.40 20.77
C THR A 112 29.07 -1.27 21.91
N SER A 113 29.92 -0.73 22.79
CA SER A 113 30.31 -1.45 24.00
C SER A 113 29.12 -1.70 24.95
N LEU A 114 28.10 -0.83 24.95
CA LEU A 114 26.96 -0.91 25.89
C LEU A 114 25.81 -1.80 25.39
N GLY A 115 25.86 -2.27 24.14
CA GLY A 115 24.84 -3.11 23.53
C GLY A 115 24.74 -2.95 22.03
N SER A 116 23.70 -3.55 21.44
CA SER A 116 23.45 -3.53 20.01
C SER A 116 22.00 -3.19 19.66
N LEU A 117 21.79 -2.76 18.42
CA LEU A 117 20.49 -2.49 17.81
C LEU A 117 20.39 -3.35 16.55
N VAL A 118 19.29 -4.10 16.42
CA VAL A 118 18.94 -4.82 15.19
C VAL A 118 17.67 -4.21 14.62
N GLN A 119 17.68 -3.87 13.35
CA GLN A 119 16.55 -3.32 12.62
C GLN A 119 16.20 -4.21 11.44
N TYR A 120 14.94 -4.65 11.39
CA TYR A 120 14.32 -5.24 10.22
C TYR A 120 13.50 -4.19 9.49
N ARG A 121 13.64 -4.14 8.17
CA ARG A 121 12.78 -3.36 7.29
C ARG A 121 12.63 -4.07 5.96
N GLU A 122 11.41 -4.24 5.50
CA GLU A 122 11.14 -4.91 4.23
C GLU A 122 9.96 -4.30 3.54
N ARG A 123 10.15 -4.08 2.24
CA ARG A 123 9.11 -3.66 1.32
C ARG A 123 8.73 -4.84 0.46
N PHE A 124 7.43 -5.14 0.39
CA PHE A 124 6.88 -6.23 -0.40
C PHE A 124 6.09 -5.67 -1.60
N ARG A 125 6.45 -6.14 -2.79
CA ARG A 125 5.86 -5.72 -4.08
C ARG A 125 5.73 -4.20 -4.26
N SER A 126 4.91 -3.81 -5.23
CA SER A 126 4.59 -2.46 -5.67
C SER A 126 5.80 -1.65 -6.16
N THR A 127 5.49 -0.57 -6.87
CA THR A 127 6.48 0.35 -7.41
C THR A 127 6.79 1.45 -6.39
N HIS A 128 8.03 1.92 -6.36
CA HIS A 128 8.41 3.14 -5.65
C HIS A 128 8.37 4.36 -6.60
N ASP A 129 8.10 4.12 -7.88
CA ASP A 129 7.95 5.14 -8.90
C ASP A 129 6.49 5.60 -8.98
N PHE A 130 6.12 6.48 -8.03
CA PHE A 130 4.80 7.08 -7.96
C PHE A 130 4.49 7.97 -9.17
N GLU A 131 5.51 8.56 -9.78
CA GLU A 131 5.35 9.41 -10.94
C GLU A 131 4.86 8.58 -12.13
N SER A 132 5.53 7.47 -12.42
CA SER A 132 5.09 6.53 -13.47
C SER A 132 3.71 5.96 -13.17
N LEU A 133 3.40 5.60 -11.92
CA LEU A 133 2.08 5.10 -11.56
C LEU A 133 0.96 6.13 -11.84
N ILE A 134 1.17 7.39 -11.48
CA ILE A 134 0.22 8.48 -11.75
C ILE A 134 0.10 8.70 -13.26
N ALA A 135 1.22 8.74 -13.98
CA ALA A 135 1.23 8.92 -15.43
C ALA A 135 0.47 7.80 -16.15
N GLU A 136 0.77 6.54 -15.83
CA GLU A 136 0.09 5.37 -16.42
C GLU A 136 -1.42 5.40 -16.19
N ARG A 137 -1.86 5.80 -14.98
CA ARG A 137 -3.29 5.90 -14.66
C ARG A 137 -3.96 7.02 -15.43
N LEU A 138 -3.31 8.16 -15.58
CA LEU A 138 -3.84 9.30 -16.35
C LEU A 138 -3.83 9.02 -17.86
N ASP A 139 -2.82 8.31 -18.38
CA ASP A 139 -2.77 7.85 -19.77
C ASP A 139 -3.89 6.84 -20.05
N ALA A 140 -4.20 5.96 -19.10
CA ALA A 140 -5.33 5.05 -19.22
C ALA A 140 -6.67 5.80 -19.27
N VAL A 141 -6.81 6.89 -18.50
CA VAL A 141 -8.00 7.77 -18.59
C VAL A 141 -8.11 8.41 -19.96
N ASP A 142 -7.00 8.92 -20.50
CA ASP A 142 -6.97 9.53 -21.82
C ASP A 142 -7.32 8.52 -22.92
N GLU A 143 -6.79 7.29 -22.83
CA GLU A 143 -7.10 6.19 -23.75
C GLU A 143 -8.58 5.77 -23.66
N LEU A 144 -9.14 5.65 -22.46
CA LEU A 144 -10.55 5.31 -22.25
C LEU A 144 -11.49 6.39 -22.80
N CYS A 145 -11.22 7.67 -22.52
CA CYS A 145 -12.04 8.77 -23.01
C CYS A 145 -11.96 8.91 -24.53
N ALA A 146 -10.77 8.74 -25.12
CA ALA A 146 -10.63 8.73 -26.58
C ALA A 146 -11.45 7.59 -27.22
N PHE A 147 -11.35 6.37 -26.66
CA PHE A 147 -12.15 5.24 -27.13
C PHE A 147 -13.65 5.51 -27.07
N LEU A 148 -14.16 6.01 -25.94
CA LEU A 148 -15.58 6.31 -25.77
C LEU A 148 -16.04 7.47 -26.66
N ALA A 149 -15.21 8.49 -26.86
CA ALA A 149 -15.50 9.63 -27.72
C ALA A 149 -15.62 9.20 -29.19
N ASP A 150 -14.67 8.41 -29.70
CA ASP A 150 -14.69 7.89 -31.07
C ASP A 150 -15.87 6.94 -31.29
N TRP A 151 -16.15 6.07 -30.32
CA TRP A 151 -17.32 5.19 -30.35
C TRP A 151 -18.61 5.99 -30.44
N ALA A 152 -18.83 6.92 -29.50
CA ALA A 152 -20.07 7.67 -29.43
C ALA A 152 -20.28 8.55 -30.66
N LYS A 153 -19.20 9.14 -31.21
CA LYS A 153 -19.22 9.86 -32.48
C LYS A 153 -19.65 8.98 -33.65
N SER A 154 -19.23 7.71 -33.68
CA SER A 154 -19.61 6.76 -34.74
C SER A 154 -21.08 6.32 -34.69
N GLU A 155 -21.71 6.45 -33.52
CA GLU A 155 -23.12 6.10 -33.26
C GLU A 155 -24.04 7.33 -33.20
N ALA A 156 -23.50 8.52 -33.49
CA ALA A 156 -24.24 9.77 -33.42
C ALA A 156 -25.26 9.91 -34.56
N SER A 157 -26.36 10.61 -34.29
CA SER A 157 -27.47 10.81 -35.23
C SER A 157 -27.10 11.66 -36.45
N ASP A 158 -26.21 12.63 -36.26
CA ASP A 158 -25.65 13.48 -37.31
C ASP A 158 -24.22 13.96 -36.97
N GLU A 159 -23.57 14.66 -37.91
CA GLU A 159 -22.19 15.14 -37.76
C GLU A 159 -22.03 16.16 -36.62
N GLN A 160 -23.02 17.04 -36.43
CA GLN A 160 -22.97 18.05 -35.36
C GLN A 160 -23.10 17.38 -34.00
N ALA A 161 -24.08 16.48 -33.85
CA ALA A 161 -24.23 15.65 -32.66
C ALA A 161 -22.96 14.83 -32.37
N GLY A 162 -22.35 14.25 -33.41
CA GLY A 162 -21.11 13.48 -33.27
C GLY A 162 -19.92 14.31 -32.77
N ASN A 163 -19.78 15.55 -33.25
CA ASN A 163 -18.73 16.46 -32.76
C ASN A 163 -19.02 16.93 -31.33
N ASP A 164 -20.26 17.29 -31.02
CA ASP A 164 -20.65 17.75 -29.68
C ASP A 164 -20.42 16.66 -28.62
N VAL A 165 -20.80 15.41 -28.91
CA VAL A 165 -20.59 14.27 -28.01
C VAL A 165 -19.11 13.91 -27.88
N HIS A 166 -18.35 13.97 -28.98
CA HIS A 166 -16.92 13.76 -28.94
C HIS A 166 -16.22 14.77 -28.02
N ASP A 167 -16.47 16.06 -28.21
CA ASP A 167 -15.84 17.13 -27.42
C ASP A 167 -16.26 17.05 -25.94
N PHE A 168 -17.53 16.71 -25.69
CA PHE A 168 -18.02 16.45 -24.35
C PHE A 168 -17.21 15.35 -23.63
N LEU A 169 -16.99 14.20 -24.29
CA LEU A 169 -16.27 13.07 -23.71
C LEU A 169 -14.75 13.35 -23.62
N ALA A 170 -14.17 13.89 -24.69
CA ALA A 170 -12.73 14.14 -24.82
C ALA A 170 -12.23 15.29 -23.92
N GLU A 171 -13.08 16.26 -23.57
CA GLU A 171 -12.67 17.38 -22.74
C GLU A 171 -13.24 17.28 -21.33
N ARG A 172 -14.57 17.31 -21.19
CA ARG A 172 -15.22 17.46 -19.88
C ARG A 172 -15.18 16.17 -19.07
N VAL A 173 -15.66 15.07 -19.66
CA VAL A 173 -15.66 13.77 -18.97
C VAL A 173 -14.23 13.32 -18.68
N ARG A 174 -13.30 13.55 -19.61
CA ARG A 174 -11.87 13.27 -19.39
C ARG A 174 -11.31 14.03 -18.19
N ALA A 175 -11.56 15.34 -18.08
CA ALA A 175 -11.08 16.13 -16.94
C ALA A 175 -11.64 15.61 -15.61
N ASP A 176 -12.94 15.32 -15.57
CA ASP A 176 -13.61 14.80 -14.37
C ASP A 176 -13.10 13.39 -14.02
N LEU A 177 -12.89 12.52 -15.02
CA LEU A 177 -12.37 11.16 -14.81
C LEU A 177 -10.91 11.15 -14.37
N ARG A 178 -10.07 12.09 -14.84
CA ARG A 178 -8.68 12.25 -14.35
C ARG A 178 -8.68 12.60 -12.86
N ASN A 179 -9.52 13.54 -12.45
CA ASN A 179 -9.66 13.91 -11.03
C ASN A 179 -10.16 12.74 -10.18
N LEU A 180 -11.16 12.01 -10.68
CA LEU A 180 -11.69 10.83 -10.01
C LEU A 180 -10.63 9.73 -9.87
N ALA A 181 -9.87 9.43 -10.93
CA ALA A 181 -8.79 8.46 -10.92
C ALA A 181 -7.73 8.78 -9.86
N LEU A 182 -7.34 10.06 -9.74
CA LEU A 182 -6.46 10.53 -8.69
C LEU A 182 -7.09 10.43 -7.31
N TYR A 183 -8.39 10.69 -7.19
CA TYR A 183 -9.12 10.55 -5.92
C TYR A 183 -9.09 9.11 -5.40
N VAL A 184 -9.34 8.15 -6.30
CA VAL A 184 -9.25 6.72 -5.99
C VAL A 184 -7.82 6.34 -5.63
N LEU A 185 -6.83 6.85 -6.37
CA LEU A 185 -5.42 6.64 -6.07
C LEU A 185 -5.06 7.16 -4.66
N PHE A 186 -5.42 8.39 -4.30
CA PHE A 186 -5.16 8.93 -2.96
C PHE A 186 -5.92 8.19 -1.85
N ALA A 187 -7.12 7.70 -2.13
CA ALA A 187 -7.86 6.85 -1.22
C ALA A 187 -7.13 5.53 -0.95
N GLN A 188 -6.59 4.90 -2.01
CA GLN A 188 -5.73 3.71 -1.92
C GLN A 188 -4.44 3.99 -1.13
N ALA A 189 -3.82 5.15 -1.34
CA ALA A 189 -2.58 5.53 -0.64
C ALA A 189 -2.74 5.69 0.87
N ARG A 190 -3.94 6.03 1.37
CA ARG A 190 -4.21 6.20 2.80
C ARG A 190 -4.43 4.89 3.56
N GLY A 191 -4.80 3.81 2.86
CA GLY A 191 -5.23 2.54 3.47
C GLY A 191 -4.10 1.58 3.83
N THR A 192 -2.92 2.05 4.28
CA THR A 192 -1.71 1.23 4.50
C THR A 192 -1.78 0.17 5.62
N GLY A 193 -2.96 -0.25 6.05
CA GLY A 193 -3.13 -1.24 7.11
C GLY A 193 -4.35 -2.12 6.90
N ASP A 194 -5.49 -1.52 6.58
CA ASP A 194 -6.75 -2.24 6.37
C ASP A 194 -7.50 -1.64 5.19
N GLN A 195 -8.29 -2.45 4.50
CA GLN A 195 -9.26 -2.02 3.48
C GLN A 195 -10.28 -0.95 4.01
N GLU A 196 -10.14 -0.51 5.25
CA GLU A 196 -11.02 0.41 5.96
C GLU A 196 -11.27 1.72 5.24
N PHE A 197 -10.35 2.33 4.48
CA PHE A 197 -10.65 3.66 3.90
C PHE A 197 -11.61 3.58 2.70
N LEU A 198 -11.41 2.66 1.77
CA LEU A 198 -12.35 2.47 0.64
C LEU A 198 -13.64 1.78 1.10
N ASN A 199 -13.57 0.94 2.14
CA ASN A 199 -14.73 0.39 2.83
C ASN A 199 -15.33 1.33 3.89
N SER A 200 -14.71 2.50 4.13
CA SER A 200 -15.23 3.49 5.07
C SER A 200 -16.49 4.10 4.47
N GLU A 201 -17.37 4.58 5.31
CA GLU A 201 -18.51 5.37 4.83
C GLU A 201 -18.06 6.68 4.18
N GLU A 202 -16.82 7.14 4.42
CA GLU A 202 -16.31 8.42 3.97
C GLU A 202 -16.03 8.46 2.47
N PHE A 203 -15.36 7.43 1.91
CA PHE A 203 -15.02 7.41 0.48
C PHE A 203 -16.27 7.44 -0.43
N PRO A 204 -17.32 6.63 -0.19
CA PRO A 204 -18.58 6.73 -0.90
C PRO A 204 -19.24 8.10 -0.85
N ILE A 205 -19.28 8.72 0.32
CA ILE A 205 -19.86 10.05 0.49
C ILE A 205 -19.08 11.09 -0.31
N ARG A 206 -17.74 10.98 -0.34
CA ARG A 206 -16.88 11.85 -1.15
C ARG A 206 -17.07 11.65 -2.64
N LEU A 207 -17.21 10.41 -3.10
CA LEU A 207 -17.50 10.11 -4.50
C LEU A 207 -18.86 10.69 -4.92
N ILE A 208 -19.88 10.50 -4.08
CA ILE A 208 -21.21 11.10 -4.26
C ILE A 208 -21.10 12.63 -4.34
N GLN A 209 -20.39 13.25 -3.42
CA GLN A 209 -20.19 14.70 -3.38
C GLN A 209 -19.52 15.17 -4.67
N PHE A 210 -18.46 14.50 -5.11
CA PHE A 210 -17.76 14.79 -6.36
C PHE A 210 -18.71 14.71 -7.57
N LEU A 211 -19.47 13.62 -7.69
CA LEU A 211 -20.42 13.45 -8.79
C LEU A 211 -21.54 14.51 -8.76
N SER A 212 -21.98 14.95 -7.58
CA SER A 212 -22.96 16.03 -7.42
C SER A 212 -22.38 17.40 -7.81
N GLU A 213 -21.21 17.76 -7.29
CA GLU A 213 -20.51 19.02 -7.60
C GLU A 213 -20.19 19.15 -9.09
N HIS A 214 -19.89 18.02 -9.74
CA HIS A 214 -19.62 17.95 -11.16
C HIS A 214 -20.89 17.70 -11.99
N GLY A 215 -22.10 17.71 -11.42
CA GLY A 215 -23.36 17.68 -12.18
C GLY A 215 -23.74 16.33 -12.80
N TYR A 216 -23.09 15.23 -12.38
CA TYR A 216 -23.50 13.87 -12.72
C TYR A 216 -24.64 13.36 -11.86
N LEU A 217 -24.91 13.99 -10.71
CA LEU A 217 -26.00 13.64 -9.80
C LEU A 217 -26.88 14.85 -9.49
N THR A 218 -28.14 14.58 -9.19
CA THR A 218 -29.06 15.53 -8.54
C THR A 218 -29.53 14.98 -7.20
N ASP A 219 -30.06 15.84 -6.34
CA ASP A 219 -30.64 15.43 -5.05
C ASP A 219 -31.78 14.40 -5.20
N GLU A 220 -32.45 14.40 -6.36
CA GLU A 220 -33.55 13.48 -6.70
C GLU A 220 -33.06 12.08 -7.12
N PHE A 221 -31.77 11.92 -7.38
CA PHE A 221 -31.18 10.66 -7.81
C PHE A 221 -30.92 9.72 -6.62
N PHE A 222 -30.67 10.26 -5.42
CA PHE A 222 -30.39 9.48 -4.20
C PHE A 222 -31.47 8.45 -3.84
N PRO A 223 -32.77 8.77 -3.85
CA PRO A 223 -33.81 7.79 -3.52
C PRO A 223 -33.96 6.69 -4.59
N GLN A 224 -33.59 6.96 -5.84
CA GLN A 224 -33.72 6.01 -6.95
C GLN A 224 -32.64 4.93 -6.89
N LEU A 225 -31.43 5.34 -6.50
CA LEU A 225 -30.30 4.45 -6.25
C LEU A 225 -30.59 3.40 -5.16
N ASN A 226 -31.41 3.75 -4.17
CA ASN A 226 -31.80 2.82 -3.10
C ASN A 226 -32.90 1.82 -3.51
N ARG A 227 -33.59 2.04 -4.64
CA ARG A 227 -34.71 1.20 -5.09
C ARG A 227 -34.32 0.15 -6.11
N GLY A 228 -33.25 0.36 -6.86
CA GLY A 228 -32.75 -0.60 -7.84
C GLY A 228 -31.58 -1.40 -7.27
N GLY A 229 -31.79 -2.68 -6.96
CA GLY A 229 -30.65 -3.60 -6.89
C GLY A 229 -30.12 -3.79 -8.31
N VAL A 230 -28.85 -3.46 -8.54
CA VAL A 230 -28.16 -3.62 -9.84
C VAL A 230 -27.73 -5.07 -9.95
N ASN A 231 -28.66 -5.97 -10.33
CA ASN A 231 -28.35 -7.40 -10.34
C ASN A 231 -27.77 -7.89 -11.68
N GLU A 232 -27.78 -7.05 -12.73
CA GLU A 232 -27.34 -7.43 -14.07
C GLU A 232 -26.41 -6.38 -14.71
N SER A 233 -25.54 -6.80 -15.65
CA SER A 233 -24.64 -5.92 -16.42
C SER A 233 -25.38 -4.78 -17.13
N SER A 234 -26.63 -5.03 -17.52
CA SER A 234 -27.51 -4.06 -18.17
C SER A 234 -27.88 -2.88 -17.27
N ASP A 235 -27.95 -3.08 -15.94
CA ASP A 235 -28.25 -2.02 -14.98
C ASP A 235 -27.08 -1.03 -14.84
N GLY A 236 -25.84 -1.50 -14.91
CA GLY A 236 -24.65 -0.64 -14.83
C GLY A 236 -24.46 0.22 -16.07
N ILE A 237 -24.66 -0.36 -17.26
CA ILE A 237 -24.67 0.41 -18.53
C ILE A 237 -25.77 1.49 -18.49
N ARG A 238 -26.96 1.15 -17.99
CA ARG A 238 -28.04 2.12 -17.82
C ARG A 238 -27.65 3.25 -16.87
N LEU A 239 -27.09 2.92 -15.71
CA LEU A 239 -26.66 3.91 -14.72
C LEU A 239 -25.64 4.89 -15.31
N ILE A 240 -24.57 4.41 -15.94
CA ILE A 240 -23.55 5.25 -16.55
C ILE A 240 -24.16 6.13 -17.66
N SER A 241 -25.01 5.54 -18.51
CA SER A 241 -25.74 6.27 -19.56
C SER A 241 -26.61 7.39 -18.99
N ASP A 242 -27.30 7.16 -17.87
CA ASP A 242 -28.14 8.16 -17.21
C ASP A 242 -27.31 9.31 -16.60
N LEU A 243 -26.19 8.99 -15.93
CA LEU A 243 -25.27 9.98 -15.37
C LEU A 243 -24.65 10.87 -16.47
N LEU A 244 -24.17 10.24 -17.55
CA LEU A 244 -23.62 10.96 -18.70
C LEU A 244 -24.68 11.81 -19.39
N ASN A 245 -25.91 11.28 -19.54
CA ASN A 245 -27.01 12.01 -20.14
C ASN A 245 -27.40 13.25 -19.33
N LEU A 246 -27.46 13.14 -18.00
CA LEU A 246 -27.74 14.29 -17.13
C LEU A 246 -26.69 15.39 -17.30
N LYS A 247 -25.41 15.03 -17.22
CA LYS A 247 -24.30 15.97 -17.39
C LYS A 247 -24.30 16.60 -18.79
N TYR A 248 -24.52 15.80 -19.83
CA TYR A 248 -24.59 16.28 -21.21
C TYR A 248 -25.75 17.26 -21.41
N GLN A 249 -26.92 16.96 -20.86
CA GLN A 249 -28.10 17.83 -20.92
C GLN A 249 -27.87 19.18 -20.25
N GLN A 250 -27.11 19.23 -19.16
CA GLN A 250 -26.72 20.50 -18.52
C GLN A 250 -25.81 21.36 -19.42
N VAL A 251 -24.95 20.73 -20.22
CA VAL A 251 -23.98 21.43 -21.08
C VAL A 251 -24.62 21.87 -22.41
N HIS A 252 -25.37 20.99 -23.05
CA HIS A 252 -25.89 21.20 -24.41
C HIS A 252 -27.39 21.50 -24.48
N GLY A 253 -28.13 21.39 -23.36
CA GLY A 253 -29.57 21.64 -23.31
C GLY A 253 -30.43 20.58 -23.99
N ARG A 254 -29.85 19.45 -24.41
CA ARG A 254 -30.53 18.32 -25.07
C ARG A 254 -30.04 16.97 -24.55
N SER A 255 -30.79 15.91 -24.84
CA SER A 255 -30.52 14.55 -24.36
C SER A 255 -29.37 13.89 -25.13
N LEU A 256 -28.39 13.34 -24.42
CA LEU A 256 -27.33 12.51 -25.01
C LEU A 256 -27.92 11.29 -25.71
N LYS A 257 -29.01 10.74 -25.16
CA LYS A 257 -29.68 9.58 -25.74
C LYS A 257 -30.37 9.91 -27.08
N ASP A 258 -30.70 11.17 -27.34
CA ASP A 258 -31.24 11.58 -28.63
C ASP A 258 -30.14 11.78 -29.68
N ASP A 259 -28.96 12.22 -29.23
CA ASP A 259 -27.77 12.37 -30.07
C ASP A 259 -27.08 11.02 -30.37
N VAL A 260 -27.14 10.06 -29.44
CA VAL A 260 -26.58 8.71 -29.58
C VAL A 260 -27.66 7.68 -29.24
N SER A 261 -28.44 7.27 -30.24
CA SER A 261 -29.68 6.53 -30.03
C SER A 261 -29.50 5.16 -29.37
N VAL A 262 -28.34 4.51 -29.56
CA VAL A 262 -28.04 3.20 -28.96
C VAL A 262 -28.05 3.25 -27.42
N LEU A 263 -27.85 4.43 -26.80
CA LEU A 263 -27.92 4.64 -25.35
C LEU A 263 -29.33 4.51 -24.76
N LYS A 264 -30.36 4.41 -25.60
CA LYS A 264 -31.75 4.16 -25.16
C LYS A 264 -31.96 2.71 -24.70
N SER A 265 -31.12 1.77 -25.14
CA SER A 265 -31.18 0.36 -24.74
C SER A 265 -29.80 -0.11 -24.25
N PRO A 266 -29.70 -0.65 -23.02
CA PRO A 266 -28.44 -1.22 -22.52
C PRO A 266 -27.90 -2.34 -23.42
N GLN A 267 -28.78 -3.17 -23.98
CA GLN A 267 -28.40 -4.27 -24.87
C GLN A 267 -27.86 -3.77 -26.21
N GLU A 268 -28.47 -2.73 -26.78
CA GLU A 268 -27.97 -2.12 -28.02
C GLU A 268 -26.65 -1.40 -27.79
N THR A 269 -26.52 -0.71 -26.65
CA THR A 269 -25.27 -0.07 -26.22
C THR A 269 -24.15 -1.11 -26.09
N GLU A 270 -24.39 -2.20 -25.37
CA GLU A 270 -23.42 -3.28 -25.19
C GLU A 270 -23.00 -3.90 -26.54
N ALA A 271 -23.98 -4.21 -27.40
CA ALA A 271 -23.71 -4.78 -28.72
C ALA A 271 -22.92 -3.82 -29.63
N SER A 272 -23.21 -2.52 -29.56
CA SER A 272 -22.46 -1.49 -30.29
C SER A 272 -21.03 -1.36 -29.78
N LEU A 273 -20.84 -1.24 -28.46
CA LEU A 273 -19.51 -1.19 -27.82
C LEU A 273 -18.67 -2.42 -28.17
N ARG A 274 -19.25 -3.63 -28.10
CA ARG A 274 -18.57 -4.87 -28.45
C ARG A 274 -18.08 -4.88 -29.91
N ARG A 275 -18.91 -4.38 -30.85
CA ARG A 275 -18.53 -4.25 -32.27
C ARG A 275 -17.41 -3.23 -32.48
N PHE A 276 -17.44 -2.12 -31.75
CA PHE A 276 -16.44 -1.06 -31.86
C PHE A 276 -15.10 -1.46 -31.21
N ALA A 277 -15.15 -2.07 -30.02
CA ALA A 277 -14.00 -2.63 -29.31
C ALA A 277 -13.26 -3.67 -30.15
N ALA A 278 -13.98 -4.56 -30.84
CA ALA A 278 -13.38 -5.57 -31.73
C ALA A 278 -12.58 -4.97 -32.90
N LYS A 279 -12.87 -3.72 -33.28
CA LYS A 279 -12.20 -3.00 -34.37
C LYS A 279 -11.12 -2.03 -33.87
N THR A 280 -11.05 -1.78 -32.57
CA THR A 280 -10.12 -0.82 -31.98
C THR A 280 -8.85 -1.53 -31.53
N PRO A 281 -7.69 -1.34 -32.20
CA PRO A 281 -6.52 -2.19 -31.99
C PRO A 281 -6.02 -2.24 -30.55
N ASN A 282 -6.05 -1.12 -29.83
CA ASN A 282 -5.56 -1.09 -28.44
C ASN A 282 -6.48 -1.84 -27.48
N VAL A 283 -7.80 -1.70 -27.63
CA VAL A 283 -8.78 -2.44 -26.81
C VAL A 283 -8.77 -3.93 -27.17
N ALA A 284 -8.68 -4.26 -28.47
CA ALA A 284 -8.60 -5.64 -28.94
C ALA A 284 -7.33 -6.37 -28.47
N LYS A 285 -6.21 -5.67 -28.26
CA LYS A 285 -4.98 -6.25 -27.68
C LYS A 285 -5.13 -6.63 -26.21
N LEU A 286 -6.02 -5.95 -25.47
CA LEU A 286 -6.29 -6.23 -24.06
C LEU A 286 -7.33 -7.35 -23.88
N ALA A 287 -8.17 -7.57 -24.89
CA ALA A 287 -9.23 -8.57 -24.89
C ALA A 287 -8.67 -9.99 -25.03
N ASP A 288 -8.85 -10.86 -24.03
CA ASP A 288 -8.51 -12.30 -24.13
C ASP A 288 -9.64 -13.09 -24.83
N GLY A 289 -10.10 -12.57 -25.96
CA GLY A 289 -11.15 -13.15 -26.80
C GLY A 289 -12.53 -12.50 -26.66
N ASP A 290 -12.81 -11.77 -25.56
CA ASP A 290 -14.00 -10.91 -25.44
C ASP A 290 -13.65 -9.42 -25.60
N PRO A 291 -14.13 -8.73 -26.64
CA PRO A 291 -13.88 -7.28 -26.82
C PRO A 291 -14.25 -6.39 -25.62
N LEU A 292 -15.28 -6.75 -24.84
CA LEU A 292 -15.66 -5.98 -23.66
C LEU A 292 -14.73 -6.22 -22.47
N GLU A 293 -14.04 -7.36 -22.43
CA GLU A 293 -12.99 -7.59 -21.44
C GLU A 293 -11.83 -6.61 -21.62
N GLY A 294 -11.45 -6.30 -22.86
CA GLY A 294 -10.43 -5.29 -23.15
C GLY A 294 -10.82 -3.90 -22.64
N MET A 295 -12.10 -3.54 -22.78
CA MET A 295 -12.65 -2.29 -22.21
C MET A 295 -12.66 -2.33 -20.68
N GLY A 296 -13.03 -3.48 -20.09
CA GLY A 296 -12.96 -3.72 -18.65
C GLY A 296 -11.55 -3.50 -18.12
N LYS A 297 -10.53 -4.14 -18.72
CA LYS A 297 -9.11 -3.96 -18.37
C LYS A 297 -8.65 -2.51 -18.53
N LEU A 298 -9.10 -1.81 -19.57
CA LEU A 298 -8.80 -0.40 -19.74
C LEU A 298 -9.42 0.45 -18.60
N MET A 299 -10.67 0.18 -18.22
CA MET A 299 -11.30 0.79 -17.04
C MET A 299 -10.56 0.43 -15.75
N MET A 300 -10.10 -0.82 -15.56
CA MET A 300 -9.29 -1.20 -14.39
C MET A 300 -7.99 -0.38 -14.29
N ARG A 301 -7.36 -0.06 -15.42
CA ARG A 301 -6.16 0.79 -15.44
C ARG A 301 -6.46 2.23 -15.00
N THR A 302 -7.69 2.74 -15.22
CA THR A 302 -8.07 4.11 -14.84
C THR A 302 -8.38 4.26 -13.35
N ILE A 303 -9.08 3.29 -12.75
CA ILE A 303 -9.53 3.38 -11.34
C ILE A 303 -8.80 2.41 -10.40
N GLY A 304 -7.94 1.53 -10.92
CA GLY A 304 -7.23 0.48 -10.16
C GLY A 304 -7.98 -0.84 -10.08
N GLN A 305 -7.33 -1.90 -9.59
CA GLN A 305 -7.90 -3.25 -9.42
C GLN A 305 -9.15 -3.25 -8.52
N PRO A 306 -10.10 -4.18 -8.73
CA PRO A 306 -11.20 -4.34 -7.80
C PRO A 306 -10.66 -4.90 -6.49
N MET A 307 -11.30 -4.54 -5.38
CA MET A 307 -10.81 -4.79 -4.02
C MET A 307 -10.60 -6.28 -3.68
N ASN A 308 -11.15 -7.19 -4.49
CA ASN A 308 -11.16 -8.64 -4.22
C ASN A 308 -10.06 -9.40 -4.96
N ALA A 309 -9.30 -8.77 -5.86
CA ALA A 309 -8.23 -9.42 -6.62
C ALA A 309 -6.86 -9.06 -6.05
N HIS A 310 -6.44 -9.80 -5.01
CA HIS A 310 -5.17 -9.59 -4.33
C HIS A 310 -4.58 -10.94 -3.90
N ASP A 311 -3.26 -10.98 -3.78
CA ASP A 311 -2.58 -12.02 -3.03
C ASP A 311 -2.57 -11.65 -1.53
N GLU A 312 -2.35 -12.63 -0.66
CA GLU A 312 -2.17 -12.42 0.77
C GLU A 312 -0.70 -12.53 1.14
N LEU A 313 -0.28 -11.73 2.11
CA LEU A 313 1.02 -11.81 2.75
C LEU A 313 0.85 -11.85 4.26
N THR A 314 1.42 -12.89 4.85
CA THR A 314 1.59 -13.00 6.28
C THR A 314 3.07 -13.06 6.60
N VAL A 315 3.55 -12.16 7.44
CA VAL A 315 4.94 -12.13 7.90
C VAL A 315 4.96 -12.39 9.40
N PHE A 316 5.77 -13.36 9.84
CA PHE A 316 6.02 -13.64 11.25
C PHE A 316 7.52 -13.51 11.53
N ILE A 317 7.88 -12.74 12.55
CA ILE A 317 9.26 -12.68 13.04
C ILE A 317 9.31 -13.11 14.49
N LYS A 318 9.96 -14.25 14.73
CA LYS A 318 10.34 -14.74 16.04
C LYS A 318 11.54 -13.96 16.55
N SER A 319 11.39 -13.36 17.73
CA SER A 319 12.44 -12.62 18.41
C SER A 319 12.32 -12.78 19.91
N LYS A 320 13.42 -13.06 20.62
CA LYS A 320 13.39 -13.25 22.08
C LYS A 320 12.92 -12.00 22.85
N PRO A 321 13.47 -10.79 22.61
CA PRO A 321 12.90 -9.57 23.18
C PRO A 321 11.72 -9.06 22.34
N LYS A 322 10.76 -8.41 23.00
CA LYS A 322 9.74 -7.58 22.34
C LYS A 322 10.42 -6.44 21.57
N PRO A 323 10.06 -6.18 20.30
CA PRO A 323 10.55 -5.00 19.60
C PRO A 323 10.10 -3.74 20.34
N PHE A 324 11.01 -2.78 20.51
CA PHE A 324 10.65 -1.49 21.11
C PHE A 324 9.89 -0.60 20.12
N GLU A 325 10.02 -0.87 18.82
CA GLU A 325 9.36 -0.14 17.75
C GLU A 325 8.96 -1.13 16.65
N THR A 326 7.71 -1.08 16.19
CA THR A 326 7.20 -1.91 15.07
C THR A 326 5.89 -1.33 14.53
N ASN A 327 5.59 -1.56 13.26
CA ASN A 327 4.25 -1.36 12.69
C ASN A 327 3.44 -2.67 12.53
N GLY A 328 3.92 -3.75 13.15
CA GLY A 328 3.23 -5.03 13.26
C GLY A 328 2.60 -5.24 14.63
N GLU A 329 1.88 -6.34 14.77
CA GLU A 329 1.28 -6.76 16.03
C GLU A 329 2.25 -7.63 16.82
N TRP A 330 2.43 -7.36 18.11
CA TRP A 330 3.28 -8.19 18.98
C TRP A 330 2.43 -9.15 19.81
N ASP A 331 2.72 -10.44 19.71
CA ASP A 331 2.14 -11.47 20.57
C ASP A 331 3.13 -11.90 21.67
N GLU A 332 2.81 -11.54 22.91
CA GLU A 332 3.63 -11.87 24.09
C GLU A 332 3.74 -13.37 24.36
N LYS A 333 2.78 -14.19 23.92
CA LYS A 333 2.78 -15.63 24.21
C LYS A 333 3.72 -16.39 23.29
N SER A 334 3.69 -16.06 22.00
CA SER A 334 4.54 -16.67 20.99
C SER A 334 5.91 -16.02 20.91
N GLY A 335 6.05 -14.76 21.33
CA GLY A 335 7.28 -13.99 21.18
C GLY A 335 7.51 -13.58 19.72
N GLU A 336 6.42 -13.25 19.03
CA GLU A 336 6.41 -12.99 17.59
C GLU A 336 5.82 -11.62 17.29
N VAL A 337 6.37 -10.97 16.27
CA VAL A 337 5.71 -9.86 15.61
C VAL A 337 5.12 -10.33 14.29
N SER A 338 3.86 -9.98 14.02
CA SER A 338 3.14 -10.38 12.82
C SER A 338 2.63 -9.20 11.99
N TRP A 339 2.52 -9.43 10.69
CA TRP A 339 1.84 -8.54 9.74
C TRP A 339 0.99 -9.38 8.81
N GLU A 340 -0.27 -9.00 8.64
CA GLU A 340 -1.16 -9.53 7.60
C GLU A 340 -1.47 -8.41 6.62
N ARG A 341 -1.20 -8.63 5.33
CA ARG A 341 -1.25 -7.60 4.29
C ARG A 341 -1.79 -8.16 2.99
N LEU A 342 -2.39 -7.29 2.19
CA LEU A 342 -2.83 -7.61 0.83
C LEU A 342 -1.77 -7.16 -0.18
N LEU A 343 -1.48 -8.02 -1.14
CA LEU A 343 -0.48 -7.82 -2.18
C LEU A 343 -1.13 -7.71 -3.56
N GLU A 344 -0.47 -6.95 -4.44
CA GLU A 344 -0.87 -6.79 -5.83
C GLU A 344 -0.54 -8.03 -6.65
N ILE A 345 -1.47 -8.53 -7.43
CA ILE A 345 -1.21 -9.66 -8.34
C ILE A 345 -0.17 -9.23 -9.40
N PRO A 346 0.92 -9.99 -9.61
CA PRO A 346 1.94 -9.62 -10.59
C PRO A 346 1.37 -9.48 -12.01
N GLY A 347 1.70 -8.37 -12.67
CA GLY A 347 1.25 -8.07 -14.04
C GLY A 347 -0.14 -7.43 -14.12
N GLU A 348 -0.86 -7.35 -12.99
CA GLU A 348 -2.13 -6.63 -12.89
C GLU A 348 -1.89 -5.16 -12.47
N PRO A 349 -2.82 -4.24 -12.81
CA PRO A 349 -2.78 -2.87 -12.31
C PRO A 349 -2.57 -2.76 -10.80
N VAL A 350 -1.71 -1.83 -10.38
CA VAL A 350 -1.37 -1.55 -8.98
C VAL A 350 -2.63 -1.22 -8.17
N MET A 351 -2.82 -1.95 -7.07
CA MET A 351 -3.91 -1.75 -6.10
C MET A 351 -3.52 -0.74 -5.03
N ASN A 352 -2.29 -0.83 -4.52
CA ASN A 352 -1.80 -0.02 -3.42
C ASN A 352 -0.75 0.97 -3.92
N VAL A 353 -1.05 2.26 -3.72
CA VAL A 353 -0.10 3.32 -4.10
C VAL A 353 1.18 3.16 -3.32
N LEU A 354 1.07 3.07 -1.99
CA LEU A 354 2.20 2.84 -1.13
C LEU A 354 2.50 1.34 -1.06
N PRO A 355 3.76 0.96 -1.22
CA PRO A 355 4.14 -0.44 -1.14
C PRO A 355 3.94 -0.97 0.28
N VAL A 356 3.64 -2.26 0.41
CA VAL A 356 3.55 -2.91 1.72
C VAL A 356 4.92 -2.80 2.39
N PHE A 357 4.95 -2.27 3.61
CA PHE A 357 6.18 -2.03 4.35
C PHE A 357 6.05 -2.56 5.77
N CYS A 358 6.96 -3.46 6.16
CA CYS A 358 7.05 -4.03 7.50
C CYS A 358 8.37 -3.61 8.14
N PHE A 359 8.35 -3.18 9.39
CA PHE A 359 9.58 -2.88 10.12
C PHE A 359 9.45 -3.21 11.60
N ALA A 360 10.57 -3.60 12.20
CA ALA A 360 10.68 -3.81 13.64
C ALA A 360 12.12 -3.56 14.11
N SER A 361 12.27 -3.01 15.31
CA SER A 361 13.55 -2.66 15.92
C SER A 361 13.67 -3.31 17.31
N TRP A 362 14.83 -3.93 17.56
CA TRP A 362 15.17 -4.57 18.82
C TRP A 362 16.51 -4.04 19.33
N SER A 363 16.64 -3.91 20.64
CA SER A 363 17.89 -3.56 21.30
C SER A 363 18.33 -4.69 22.22
N PHE A 364 19.62 -5.01 22.22
CA PHE A 364 20.20 -6.06 23.07
C PHE A 364 21.25 -5.43 23.97
N PRO A 365 20.97 -5.25 25.28
CA PRO A 365 21.90 -4.64 26.20
C PRO A 365 23.11 -5.55 26.44
N ASN A 366 24.31 -4.98 26.45
CA ASN A 366 25.48 -5.67 27.01
C ASN A 366 25.43 -5.53 28.53
N GLU A 367 24.72 -6.45 29.18
CA GLU A 367 24.46 -6.38 30.63
C GLU A 367 25.74 -6.37 31.46
N GLU A 368 26.76 -7.13 31.04
CA GLU A 368 28.05 -7.20 31.73
C GLU A 368 28.75 -5.84 31.72
N GLU A 369 28.88 -5.24 30.53
CA GLU A 369 29.56 -3.95 30.38
C GLU A 369 28.77 -2.82 31.06
N GLN A 370 27.44 -2.79 30.90
CA GLN A 370 26.62 -1.78 31.57
C GLN A 370 26.69 -1.91 33.09
N THR A 371 26.62 -3.13 33.63
CA THR A 371 26.76 -3.36 35.08
C THR A 371 28.15 -2.98 35.58
N ARG A 372 29.20 -3.24 34.79
CA ARG A 372 30.56 -2.82 35.13
C ARG A 372 30.71 -1.30 35.21
N GLN A 373 30.08 -0.57 34.29
CA GLN A 373 30.22 0.89 34.17
C GLN A 373 29.27 1.66 35.07
N PHE A 374 28.01 1.20 35.17
CA PHE A 374 26.91 1.91 35.81
C PHE A 374 26.38 1.21 37.07
N GLY A 375 26.88 0.01 37.39
CA GLY A 375 26.42 -0.80 38.52
C GLY A 375 25.12 -1.57 38.25
N ARG A 376 24.49 -1.34 37.09
CA ARG A 376 23.26 -1.97 36.62
C ARG A 376 23.09 -1.77 35.11
N VAL A 377 22.10 -2.43 34.52
CA VAL A 377 21.63 -2.13 33.16
C VAL A 377 20.81 -0.84 33.20
N VAL A 378 21.23 0.16 32.42
CA VAL A 378 20.56 1.48 32.36
C VAL A 378 19.98 1.76 30.98
N LEU A 379 20.63 1.31 29.91
CA LEU A 379 20.16 1.43 28.53
C LEU A 379 19.54 0.10 28.09
N GLN A 380 18.25 0.12 27.79
CA GLN A 380 17.49 -0.99 27.22
C GLN A 380 16.38 -0.44 26.31
N GLY A 381 15.74 -1.30 25.51
CA GLY A 381 14.66 -0.91 24.60
C GLY A 381 15.02 0.27 23.70
N GLU A 382 14.10 1.23 23.62
CA GLU A 382 14.23 2.43 22.80
C GLU A 382 15.46 3.27 23.17
N GLN A 383 15.75 3.46 24.47
CA GLN A 383 16.89 4.29 24.91
C GLN A 383 18.23 3.69 24.47
N LEU A 384 18.35 2.36 24.47
CA LEU A 384 19.53 1.70 23.92
C LEU A 384 19.58 1.83 22.39
N GLY A 385 18.44 1.71 21.71
CA GLY A 385 18.34 1.94 20.27
C GLY A 385 18.83 3.34 19.88
N GLU A 386 18.34 4.38 20.56
CA GLU A 386 18.75 5.77 20.37
C GLU A 386 20.25 5.96 20.64
N TYR A 387 20.77 5.40 21.74
CA TYR A 387 22.19 5.46 22.07
C TYR A 387 23.07 4.81 20.99
N VAL A 388 22.70 3.63 20.53
CA VAL A 388 23.46 2.91 19.50
C VAL A 388 23.46 3.70 18.18
N MET A 389 22.33 4.28 17.79
CA MET A 389 22.26 5.14 16.59
C MET A 389 23.11 6.41 16.74
N TRP A 390 23.02 7.07 17.90
CA TRP A 390 23.85 8.24 18.23
C TRP A 390 25.33 7.90 18.16
N TRP A 391 25.77 6.80 18.78
CA TRP A 391 27.17 6.34 18.73
C TRP A 391 27.64 6.12 17.28
N ASN A 392 26.82 5.46 16.46
CA ASN A 392 27.15 5.17 15.07
C ASN A 392 27.10 6.40 14.15
N SER A 393 26.63 7.55 14.65
CA SER A 393 26.71 8.85 13.96
C SER A 393 27.99 9.63 14.25
N LEU A 394 28.74 9.23 15.28
CA LEU A 394 29.99 9.92 15.67
C LEU A 394 31.09 9.71 14.63
N THR A 395 31.92 10.73 14.47
CA THR A 395 33.21 10.58 13.79
C THR A 395 34.14 9.65 14.59
N VAL A 396 35.24 9.22 13.97
CA VAL A 396 36.24 8.37 14.64
C VAL A 396 36.76 9.05 15.90
N ASP A 397 37.13 10.32 15.84
CA ASP A 397 37.69 11.05 16.99
C ASP A 397 36.67 11.28 18.11
N GLU A 398 35.43 11.67 17.76
CA GLU A 398 34.34 11.81 18.73
C GLU A 398 34.03 10.47 19.43
N SER A 399 34.06 9.36 18.69
CA SER A 399 33.87 8.02 19.26
C SER A 399 34.98 7.64 20.23
N VAL A 400 36.22 8.10 20.00
CA VAL A 400 37.37 7.89 20.89
C VAL A 400 37.19 8.70 22.17
N ASP A 401 36.86 9.99 22.07
CA ASP A 401 36.59 10.86 23.22
C ASP A 401 35.52 10.25 24.14
N TRP A 402 34.39 9.86 23.54
CA TRP A 402 33.29 9.27 24.29
C TRP A 402 33.66 7.89 24.87
N LYS A 403 34.42 7.06 24.15
CA LYS A 403 34.93 5.79 24.69
C LYS A 403 35.85 5.99 25.89
N LEU A 404 36.76 6.94 25.83
CA LEU A 404 37.66 7.26 26.95
C LEU A 404 36.88 7.77 28.15
N PHE A 405 35.88 8.63 27.91
CA PHE A 405 34.96 9.08 28.94
C PHE A 405 34.22 7.91 29.59
N LEU A 406 33.59 7.01 28.81
CA LEU A 406 32.92 5.82 29.33
C LEU A 406 33.83 4.94 30.18
N LEU A 407 35.10 4.76 29.78
CA LEU A 407 36.07 3.97 30.56
C LEU A 407 36.48 4.64 31.88
N SER A 408 36.29 5.95 32.01
CA SER A 408 36.56 6.69 33.24
C SER A 408 35.42 6.62 34.26
N LEU A 409 34.22 6.24 33.81
CA LEU A 409 33.04 6.17 34.67
C LEU A 409 33.16 5.06 35.71
N LYS A 410 32.56 5.32 36.88
CA LYS A 410 32.40 4.37 37.97
C LYS A 410 30.97 4.44 38.50
N PRO A 411 30.42 3.34 39.01
CA PRO A 411 29.14 3.36 39.69
C PRO A 411 29.28 4.05 41.06
N ASP A 412 28.93 5.34 41.11
CA ASP A 412 28.86 6.13 42.33
C ASP A 412 27.75 7.21 42.22
N ASP A 413 27.52 7.93 43.32
CA ASP A 413 26.44 8.92 43.42
C ASP A 413 26.59 10.11 42.45
N ASP A 414 27.80 10.34 41.91
CA ASP A 414 28.11 11.43 40.98
C ASP A 414 28.03 11.02 39.50
N LEU A 415 27.68 9.75 39.21
CA LEU A 415 27.65 9.20 37.85
C LEU A 415 26.80 10.05 36.88
N ILE A 416 25.57 10.40 37.27
CA ILE A 416 24.65 11.20 36.45
C ILE A 416 25.26 12.56 36.15
N MET A 417 25.85 13.21 37.17
CA MET A 417 26.46 14.52 37.03
C MET A 417 27.64 14.49 36.05
N ARG A 418 28.47 13.45 36.11
CA ARG A 418 29.60 13.28 35.19
C ARG A 418 29.15 13.09 33.75
N VAL A 419 28.10 12.28 33.50
CA VAL A 419 27.52 12.12 32.15
C VAL A 419 27.04 13.45 31.59
N LYS A 420 26.37 14.29 32.41
CA LYS A 420 25.90 15.63 32.02
C LYS A 420 27.00 16.65 31.76
N GLN A 421 28.18 16.43 32.31
CA GLN A 421 29.33 17.33 32.17
C GLN A 421 30.25 16.92 31.03
N PHE A 422 29.98 15.80 30.36
CA PHE A 422 30.79 15.36 29.23
C PHE A 422 30.81 16.41 28.11
N GLN A 423 31.99 16.63 27.56
CA GLN A 423 32.20 17.46 26.38
C GLN A 423 33.23 16.78 25.48
N PHE A 424 32.98 16.83 24.17
CA PHE A 424 33.93 16.40 23.15
C PHE A 424 35.15 17.33 23.14
N GLU A 425 36.35 16.75 23.14
CA GLU A 425 37.61 17.49 23.09
C GLU A 425 38.00 17.81 21.64
N THR A 426 37.68 16.91 20.70
CA THR A 426 37.97 17.09 19.27
C THR A 426 37.22 18.27 18.65
N THR A 427 37.85 18.90 17.64
CA THR A 427 37.34 20.09 16.93
C THR A 427 36.97 19.83 15.46
N ASP A 428 37.00 18.57 15.02
CA ASP A 428 36.76 18.22 13.61
C ASP A 428 35.33 18.55 13.16
N SER A 429 34.37 18.43 14.09
CA SER A 429 32.99 18.85 13.89
C SER A 429 32.77 20.32 14.29
N SER A 430 31.88 21.00 13.56
CA SER A 430 31.42 22.35 13.94
C SER A 430 30.86 22.37 15.37
N GLU A 431 31.00 23.50 16.06
CA GLU A 431 30.54 23.66 17.44
C GLU A 431 29.05 23.34 17.62
N SER A 432 28.20 23.74 16.65
CA SER A 432 26.77 23.45 16.69
C SER A 432 26.46 21.96 16.58
N VAL A 433 27.20 21.20 15.78
CA VAL A 433 27.04 19.74 15.67
C VAL A 433 27.45 19.07 16.98
N ARG A 434 28.58 19.46 17.56
CA ARG A 434 29.05 18.92 18.85
C ARG A 434 28.07 19.19 19.98
N GLN A 435 27.54 20.42 20.08
CA GLN A 435 26.53 20.75 21.09
C GLN A 435 25.24 19.93 20.90
N SER A 436 24.81 19.71 19.65
CA SER A 436 23.65 18.86 19.37
C SER A 436 23.88 17.40 19.79
N LEU A 437 25.04 16.82 19.45
CA LEU A 437 25.40 15.45 19.86
C LEU A 437 25.48 15.32 21.39
N GLN A 438 26.05 16.31 22.09
CA GLN A 438 26.09 16.35 23.55
C GLN A 438 24.68 16.41 24.15
N GLN A 439 23.82 17.28 23.62
CA GLN A 439 22.45 17.39 24.10
C GLN A 439 21.65 16.09 23.90
N GLN A 440 21.86 15.40 22.78
CA GLN A 440 21.23 14.11 22.51
C GLN A 440 21.66 13.04 23.53
N VAL A 441 22.96 12.86 23.76
CA VAL A 441 23.43 11.84 24.72
C VAL A 441 22.98 12.16 26.15
N HIS A 442 22.97 13.44 26.53
CA HIS A 442 22.42 13.84 27.84
C HIS A 442 20.93 13.47 27.96
N SER A 443 20.13 13.72 26.94
CA SER A 443 18.70 13.37 26.94
C SER A 443 18.49 11.86 27.06
N ILE A 444 19.28 11.06 26.33
CA ILE A 444 19.19 9.59 26.36
C ILE A 444 19.49 9.07 27.77
N PHE A 445 20.59 9.54 28.38
CA PHE A 445 20.97 9.10 29.72
C PHE A 445 20.06 9.67 30.83
N ASP A 446 19.50 10.86 30.65
CA ASP A 446 18.52 11.41 31.58
C ASP A 446 17.27 10.53 31.66
N HIS A 447 16.71 10.14 30.51
CA HIS A 447 15.56 9.23 30.48
C HIS A 447 15.91 7.85 31.04
N ALA A 448 17.07 7.30 30.68
CA ALA A 448 17.51 5.98 31.12
C ALA A 448 17.71 5.90 32.65
N LEU A 449 18.33 6.93 33.23
CA LEU A 449 18.67 6.95 34.65
C LEU A 449 17.49 7.35 35.53
N SER A 450 16.57 8.20 35.05
CA SER A 450 15.37 8.57 35.80
C SER A 450 14.36 7.43 35.93
N ASN A 451 14.28 6.54 34.93
CA ASN A 451 13.36 5.41 34.94
C ASN A 451 13.85 4.22 35.79
N ALA A 452 15.06 4.31 36.34
CA ALA A 452 15.69 3.25 37.09
C ALA A 452 15.73 3.52 38.62
N GLU A 453 15.29 4.70 39.08
CA GLU A 453 14.95 4.96 40.50
C GLU A 453 13.56 4.43 40.83
#